data_AF-C3X3V2-F1
#
_entry.id   AF-C3X3V2-F1
#
_cell.length_a   1.000
_cell.length_b   1.000
_cell.length_c   1.000
_cell.angle_alpha   90.00
_cell.angle_beta   90.00
_cell.angle_gamma   90.00
#
_symmetry.space_group_name_H-M   'P 1'
#
loop_
_entity.id
_entity.type
_entity.pdbx_description
1 polymer ?
#
loop_
_entity_poly.entity_id
_entity_poly.type
_entity_poly.pdbx_seq_one_letter_code
_entity_poly.pdbx_strand_id
1 'polypeptide(L)'
;MMYILPVAPGLRPKTGKHQPTRPPSFEAGSFFMENDMTQLPEKNLLDGSKLPKTTTGEMKDALGKLRDYLNELLGEDSADKEAARLALGIDLAELDAKIDMKAGQDAITAIETAVQDKVDKTVLESRLQALEEKIVTGGIPVGTIVMFTAVEAPAGYLKCDGSAVGRETYPDLYATIKDTYGSGDGETTFNLPNLIGRFAEGSVTPGTVREAGLPNITASAYLATTSGEIRGAAYWNDNWSDAPKVGNPEGWILYKNWLNLNASRSSPIYGNSHTVQPPALTLLPCVKAFQA
;
A
#
# COMPACT_ATOMS: atom_id res chain seq x y z
N MET A 1 -47.01 25.93 -42.01
CA MET A 1 -47.82 26.75 -41.08
C MET A 1 -46.88 27.78 -40.45
N MET A 2 -46.75 29.06 -40.82
CA MET A 2 -47.64 30.08 -41.36
C MET A 2 -48.99 30.13 -40.65
N TYR A 3 -49.22 31.16 -39.86
CA TYR A 3 -50.35 32.12 -39.90
C TYR A 3 -50.09 33.14 -38.77
N ILE A 4 -50.20 34.46 -38.88
CA ILE A 4 -50.23 35.45 -39.97
C ILE A 4 -50.43 36.81 -39.28
N LEU A 5 -49.68 37.82 -39.70
CA LEU A 5 -49.88 39.26 -39.47
C LEU A 5 -51.31 39.69 -39.86
N PRO A 6 -51.85 40.85 -39.44
CA PRO A 6 -51.75 42.05 -40.30
C PRO A 6 -51.76 43.36 -39.48
N VAL A 7 -51.45 44.55 -40.00
CA VAL A 7 -52.23 45.30 -41.00
C VAL A 7 -51.39 46.46 -41.56
N ALA A 8 -51.32 46.53 -42.90
CA ALA A 8 -50.86 47.65 -43.75
C ALA A 8 -52.00 48.67 -43.97
N PRO A 9 -51.84 49.88 -44.59
CA PRO A 9 -51.38 50.11 -45.99
C PRO A 9 -50.45 51.36 -46.15
N GLY A 10 -49.61 51.50 -47.20
CA GLY A 10 -49.92 52.02 -48.55
C GLY A 10 -49.82 53.57 -48.60
N LEU A 11 -49.26 54.32 -49.56
CA LEU A 11 -48.88 54.21 -50.99
C LEU A 11 -47.97 55.45 -51.30
N ARG A 12 -46.75 55.33 -51.84
CA ARG A 12 -46.30 55.46 -53.26
C ARG A 12 -46.17 56.91 -53.86
N PRO A 13 -45.41 57.16 -54.96
CA PRO A 13 -44.20 58.03 -54.99
C PRO A 13 -44.19 59.13 -56.09
N LYS A 14 -43.22 60.08 -56.10
CA LYS A 14 -42.78 60.91 -57.26
C LYS A 14 -41.34 61.44 -57.03
N THR A 15 -40.30 60.99 -57.74
CA THR A 15 -39.70 61.52 -59.01
C THR A 15 -39.35 63.02 -59.03
N GLY A 16 -38.06 63.35 -59.21
CA GLY A 16 -37.61 64.68 -59.65
C GLY A 16 -36.09 64.90 -59.55
N LYS A 17 -35.39 64.84 -60.69
CA LYS A 17 -33.95 65.10 -60.87
C LYS A 17 -33.63 66.61 -60.75
N HIS A 18 -32.44 66.99 -60.27
CA HIS A 18 -31.53 67.98 -60.90
C HIS A 18 -30.24 68.23 -60.06
N GLN A 19 -29.08 67.86 -60.61
CA GLN A 19 -27.76 68.48 -60.37
C GLN A 19 -27.63 69.75 -61.25
N PRO A 20 -26.53 70.56 -61.23
CA PRO A 20 -25.56 70.96 -60.18
C PRO A 20 -25.28 72.51 -60.17
N THR A 21 -24.59 73.08 -59.17
CA THR A 21 -23.57 74.18 -59.28
C THR A 21 -22.95 74.53 -57.89
N ARG A 22 -21.65 74.81 -57.84
CA ARG A 22 -20.83 75.30 -56.68
C ARG A 22 -20.83 76.85 -56.65
N PRO A 23 -20.23 77.64 -55.70
CA PRO A 23 -19.82 77.60 -54.26
C PRO A 23 -20.66 78.63 -53.38
N PRO A 24 -20.37 79.07 -52.10
CA PRO A 24 -19.07 79.32 -51.42
C PRO A 24 -18.93 78.92 -49.93
N SER A 25 -17.70 79.11 -49.43
CA SER A 25 -17.19 78.96 -48.07
C SER A 25 -17.87 79.86 -47.03
N PHE A 26 -18.21 79.33 -45.85
CA PHE A 26 -18.41 80.10 -44.62
C PHE A 26 -18.01 79.29 -43.37
N GLU A 27 -17.55 80.04 -42.37
CA GLU A 27 -16.68 79.68 -41.24
C GLU A 27 -17.28 78.74 -40.18
N ALA A 28 -16.38 78.06 -39.46
CA ALA A 28 -16.69 77.21 -38.32
C ALA A 28 -17.05 78.06 -37.09
N GLY A 29 -18.33 78.01 -36.69
CA GLY A 29 -18.79 78.47 -35.37
C GLY A 29 -18.78 77.29 -34.39
N SER A 30 -17.84 77.31 -33.45
CA SER A 30 -17.76 76.38 -32.32
C SER A 30 -18.89 76.62 -31.32
N PHE A 31 -19.77 75.64 -31.16
CA PHE A 31 -20.80 75.60 -30.13
C PHE A 31 -20.18 74.98 -28.86
N PHE A 32 -19.66 75.82 -27.96
CA PHE A 32 -19.21 75.39 -26.64
C PHE A 32 -20.41 75.42 -25.68
N MET A 33 -20.86 74.25 -25.23
CA MET A 33 -21.58 74.15 -23.97
C MET A 33 -20.55 74.30 -22.86
N GLU A 34 -20.43 75.52 -22.34
CA GLU A 34 -19.64 75.83 -21.16
C GLU A 34 -20.44 75.33 -19.95
N ASN A 35 -20.17 74.10 -19.52
CA ASN A 35 -20.67 73.55 -18.27
C ASN A 35 -19.90 74.27 -17.16
N ASP A 36 -20.47 75.35 -16.63
CA ASP A 36 -19.82 76.29 -15.71
C ASP A 36 -19.68 75.66 -14.31
N MET A 37 -18.76 74.69 -14.17
CA MET A 37 -18.36 74.17 -12.87
C MET A 37 -17.57 75.24 -12.11
N THR A 38 -17.80 75.33 -10.81
CA THR A 38 -17.05 76.24 -9.95
C THR A 38 -15.53 76.00 -10.10
N GLN A 39 -14.78 77.02 -10.53
CA GLN A 39 -13.35 76.83 -10.78
C GLN A 39 -12.58 76.63 -9.47
N LEU A 40 -11.69 75.63 -9.46
CA LEU A 40 -10.73 75.41 -8.37
C LEU A 40 -9.94 76.70 -8.10
N PRO A 41 -9.80 77.13 -6.84
CA PRO A 41 -8.99 78.29 -6.51
C PRO A 41 -7.51 78.05 -6.87
N GLU A 42 -6.80 79.13 -7.19
CA GLU A 42 -5.38 79.05 -7.57
C GLU A 42 -4.54 78.36 -6.49
N LYS A 43 -3.69 77.41 -6.90
CA LYS A 43 -2.88 76.57 -6.01
C LYS A 43 -2.02 77.39 -5.03
N ASN A 44 -1.46 78.50 -5.52
CA ASN A 44 -0.60 79.42 -4.78
C ASN A 44 -1.35 80.17 -3.65
N LEU A 45 -2.68 80.19 -3.73
CA LEU A 45 -3.55 80.81 -2.73
C LEU A 45 -3.91 79.81 -1.62
N LEU A 46 -4.05 78.52 -1.94
CA LEU A 46 -4.31 77.46 -0.96
C LEU A 46 -3.06 77.01 -0.18
N ASP A 47 -1.88 77.06 -0.81
CA ASP A 47 -0.60 76.71 -0.17
C ASP A 47 0.05 77.89 0.60
N GLY A 48 -0.59 79.07 0.58
CA GLY A 48 -0.14 80.26 1.29
C GLY A 48 1.10 80.93 0.71
N SER A 49 1.54 80.54 -0.49
CA SER A 49 2.75 81.08 -1.15
C SER A 49 2.51 82.39 -1.91
N LYS A 50 1.25 82.82 -2.09
CA LYS A 50 0.90 84.11 -2.72
C LYS A 50 1.43 85.29 -1.91
N LEU A 51 2.02 86.26 -2.62
CA LEU A 51 2.48 87.54 -2.08
C LEU A 51 1.70 88.71 -2.73
N PRO A 52 1.22 89.69 -1.95
CA PRO A 52 1.26 89.79 -0.49
C PRO A 52 0.48 88.64 0.19
N LYS A 53 0.85 88.30 1.43
CA LYS A 53 0.33 87.14 2.16
C LYS A 53 -1.20 87.09 2.11
N THR A 54 -1.73 85.93 1.76
CA THR A 54 -3.16 85.65 1.66
C THR A 54 -3.91 86.12 2.90
N THR A 55 -4.93 86.96 2.71
CA THR A 55 -5.76 87.43 3.81
C THR A 55 -6.73 86.33 4.27
N THR A 56 -7.18 86.39 5.53
CA THR A 56 -8.14 85.41 6.08
C THR A 56 -9.46 85.38 5.30
N GLY A 57 -9.84 86.51 4.68
CA GLY A 57 -11.00 86.60 3.80
C GLY A 57 -10.82 85.84 2.49
N GLU A 58 -9.68 86.03 1.82
CA GLU A 58 -9.35 85.30 0.57
C GLU A 58 -9.23 83.79 0.79
N MET A 59 -8.64 83.37 1.92
CA MET A 59 -8.52 81.94 2.26
C MET A 59 -9.89 81.31 2.49
N LYS A 60 -10.81 82.03 3.15
CA LYS A 60 -12.18 81.56 3.42
C LYS A 60 -12.99 81.45 2.12
N ASP A 61 -12.83 82.40 1.21
CA ASP A 61 -13.49 82.39 -0.10
C ASP A 61 -12.97 81.25 -0.98
N ALA A 62 -11.66 81.01 -0.96
CA ALA A 62 -11.03 79.88 -1.65
C ALA A 62 -11.48 78.52 -1.08
N LEU A 63 -11.59 78.40 0.24
CA LEU A 63 -12.12 77.19 0.88
C LEU A 63 -13.61 76.99 0.56
N GLY A 64 -14.39 78.07 0.44
CA GLY A 64 -15.78 78.05 -0.02
C GLY A 64 -15.89 77.52 -1.44
N LYS A 65 -15.08 78.06 -2.37
CA LYS A 65 -15.01 77.58 -3.76
C LYS A 65 -14.55 76.13 -3.85
N LEU A 66 -13.58 75.71 -3.02
CA LEU A 66 -13.16 74.31 -2.95
C LEU A 66 -14.30 73.40 -2.48
N ARG A 67 -15.04 73.81 -1.44
CA ARG A 67 -16.20 73.07 -0.93
C ARG A 67 -17.30 72.97 -1.98
N ASP A 68 -17.61 74.08 -2.66
CA ASP A 68 -18.67 74.14 -3.66
C ASP A 68 -18.29 73.33 -4.91
N TYR A 69 -17.02 73.38 -5.32
CA TYR A 69 -16.46 72.49 -6.35
C TYR A 69 -16.54 71.02 -5.98
N LEU A 70 -16.19 70.65 -4.74
CA LEU A 70 -16.30 69.28 -4.26
C LEU A 70 -17.77 68.84 -4.14
N ASN A 71 -18.69 69.73 -3.78
CA ASN A 71 -20.12 69.46 -3.71
C ASN A 71 -20.76 69.31 -5.10
N GLU A 72 -20.31 70.09 -6.09
CA GLU A 72 -20.72 69.94 -7.50
C GLU A 72 -20.13 68.66 -8.11
N LEU A 73 -18.88 68.31 -7.77
CA LEU A 73 -18.20 67.11 -8.25
C LEU A 73 -18.74 65.81 -7.62
N LEU A 74 -19.25 65.87 -6.38
CA LEU A 74 -19.69 64.69 -5.60
C LEU A 74 -21.22 64.71 -5.29
N GLY A 75 -21.97 65.62 -5.91
CA GLY A 75 -23.42 65.87 -5.70
C GLY A 75 -24.34 64.72 -6.12
N GLU A 76 -25.67 64.92 -6.11
CA GLU A 76 -26.64 63.81 -6.10
C GLU A 76 -26.66 62.89 -7.34
N ASP A 77 -26.15 63.31 -8.50
CA ASP A 77 -26.28 62.54 -9.75
C ASP A 77 -25.14 61.52 -9.99
N SER A 78 -25.54 60.34 -10.49
CA SER A 78 -24.73 59.12 -10.50
C SER A 78 -23.57 59.10 -11.51
N ALA A 79 -23.54 60.00 -12.50
CA ALA A 79 -22.51 60.01 -13.55
C ALA A 79 -21.22 60.74 -13.12
N ASP A 80 -21.36 61.84 -12.35
CA ASP A 80 -20.22 62.64 -11.91
C ASP A 80 -19.42 61.94 -10.80
N LYS A 81 -20.09 61.10 -10.00
CA LYS A 81 -19.44 60.25 -9.00
C LYS A 81 -18.49 59.23 -9.62
N GLU A 82 -18.85 58.60 -10.72
CA GLU A 82 -17.95 57.65 -11.42
C GLU A 82 -16.73 58.38 -11.99
N ALA A 83 -16.93 59.54 -12.61
CA ALA A 83 -15.84 60.36 -13.14
C ALA A 83 -14.90 60.89 -12.04
N ALA A 84 -15.46 61.36 -10.92
CA ALA A 84 -14.71 61.82 -9.77
C ALA A 84 -13.90 60.69 -9.12
N ARG A 85 -14.48 59.50 -9.02
CA ARG A 85 -13.79 58.31 -8.50
C ARG A 85 -12.68 57.84 -9.41
N LEU A 86 -12.89 57.85 -10.72
CA LEU A 86 -11.85 57.53 -11.71
C LEU A 86 -10.70 58.55 -11.66
N ALA A 87 -11.02 59.84 -11.51
CA ALA A 87 -10.02 60.91 -11.36
C ALA A 87 -9.20 60.79 -10.07
N LEU A 88 -9.79 60.22 -9.00
CA LEU A 88 -9.12 59.87 -7.75
C LEU A 88 -8.42 58.50 -7.78
N GLY A 89 -8.46 57.79 -8.92
CA GLY A 89 -7.82 56.49 -9.11
C GLY A 89 -8.58 55.31 -8.50
N ILE A 90 -9.86 55.47 -8.18
CA ILE A 90 -10.73 54.45 -7.60
C ILE A 90 -11.63 53.90 -8.71
N ASP A 91 -11.11 52.91 -9.45
CA ASP A 91 -11.91 52.12 -10.38
C ASP A 91 -12.65 51.02 -9.61
N LEU A 92 -13.96 51.16 -9.57
CA LEU A 92 -14.86 50.26 -8.85
C LEU A 92 -15.06 48.92 -9.58
N ALA A 93 -15.06 48.93 -10.91
CA ALA A 93 -15.18 47.73 -11.72
C ALA A 93 -13.90 46.88 -11.61
N GLU A 94 -12.74 47.53 -11.56
CA GLU A 94 -11.47 46.85 -11.30
C GLU A 94 -11.40 46.29 -9.88
N LEU A 95 -11.93 47.02 -8.89
CA LEU A 95 -11.98 46.56 -7.50
C LEU A 95 -12.93 45.36 -7.33
N ASP A 96 -14.11 45.40 -7.95
CA ASP A 96 -15.06 44.29 -7.96
C ASP A 96 -14.46 43.05 -8.63
N ALA A 97 -13.79 43.22 -9.78
CA ALA A 97 -13.06 42.13 -10.43
C ALA A 97 -11.95 41.54 -9.54
N LYS A 98 -11.21 42.39 -8.81
CA LYS A 98 -10.19 41.94 -7.84
C LYS A 98 -10.80 41.21 -6.65
N ILE A 99 -11.98 41.64 -6.18
CA ILE A 99 -12.71 40.98 -5.09
C ILE A 99 -13.20 39.59 -5.55
N ASP A 100 -13.76 39.48 -6.75
CA ASP A 100 -14.21 38.20 -7.31
C ASP A 100 -13.05 37.24 -7.56
N MET A 101 -11.93 37.75 -8.09
CA MET A 101 -10.71 36.96 -8.27
C MET A 101 -10.15 36.48 -6.92
N LYS A 102 -10.14 37.34 -5.89
CA LYS A 102 -9.68 36.98 -4.55
C LYS A 102 -10.63 35.97 -3.88
N ALA A 103 -11.94 36.13 -4.02
CA ALA A 103 -12.93 35.18 -3.54
C ALA A 103 -12.78 33.80 -4.20
N GLY A 104 -12.47 33.77 -5.51
CA GLY A 104 -12.11 32.55 -6.22
C GLY A 104 -10.79 31.94 -5.73
N GLN A 105 -9.76 32.75 -5.50
CA GLN A 105 -8.45 32.32 -5.01
C GLN A 105 -8.53 31.71 -3.59
N ASP A 106 -9.31 32.32 -2.70
CA ASP A 106 -9.53 31.84 -1.34
C ASP A 106 -10.28 30.49 -1.35
N ALA A 107 -11.26 30.33 -2.25
CA ALA A 107 -11.96 29.07 -2.46
C ALA A 107 -11.03 27.97 -3.02
N ILE A 108 -10.16 28.31 -3.98
CA ILE A 108 -9.15 27.39 -4.52
C ILE A 108 -8.15 26.99 -3.42
N THR A 109 -7.67 27.92 -2.61
CA THR A 109 -6.75 27.67 -1.49
C THR A 109 -7.39 26.79 -0.41
N ALA A 110 -8.68 26.99 -0.11
CA ALA A 110 -9.44 26.15 0.82
C ALA A 110 -9.63 24.73 0.29
N ILE A 111 -9.88 24.58 -1.03
CA ILE A 111 -9.94 23.28 -1.69
C ILE A 111 -8.57 22.61 -1.68
N GLU A 112 -7.49 23.33 -1.99
CA GLU A 112 -6.11 22.81 -1.96
C GLU A 112 -5.72 22.32 -0.56
N THR A 113 -6.05 23.08 0.49
CA THR A 113 -5.82 22.69 1.88
C THR A 113 -6.63 21.45 2.25
N ALA A 114 -7.92 21.40 1.89
CA ALA A 114 -8.78 20.25 2.16
C ALA A 114 -8.41 19.00 1.35
N VAL A 115 -7.81 19.17 0.17
CA VAL A 115 -7.23 18.08 -0.63
C VAL A 115 -5.91 17.63 -0.01
N GLN A 116 -5.07 18.53 0.47
CA GLN A 116 -3.83 18.22 1.17
C GLN A 116 -4.10 17.38 2.43
N ASP A 117 -5.07 17.77 3.25
CA ASP A 117 -5.48 17.01 4.45
C ASP A 117 -6.05 15.61 4.13
N LYS A 118 -6.60 15.41 2.92
CA LYS A 118 -7.12 14.11 2.45
C LYS A 118 -6.07 13.29 1.69
N VAL A 119 -5.00 13.92 1.23
CA VAL A 119 -3.88 13.33 0.48
C VAL A 119 -2.59 13.61 1.26
N ASP A 120 -2.61 13.49 2.58
CA ASP A 120 -1.40 13.41 3.38
C ASP A 120 -0.75 12.05 3.08
N LYS A 121 0.01 12.04 1.99
CA LYS A 121 0.79 10.93 1.47
C LYS A 121 1.64 10.30 2.58
N THR A 122 2.13 11.10 3.51
CA THR A 122 2.84 10.69 4.74
C THR A 122 1.99 9.84 5.69
N VAL A 123 0.69 10.13 5.84
CA VAL A 123 -0.24 9.31 6.64
C VAL A 123 -0.55 8.00 5.93
N LEU A 124 -0.68 8.02 4.60
CA LEU A 124 -0.86 6.80 3.81
C LEU A 124 0.40 5.93 3.79
N GLU A 125 1.58 6.53 3.63
CA GLU A 125 2.88 5.85 3.67
C GLU A 125 3.17 5.26 5.05
N SER A 126 2.89 5.98 6.13
CA SER A 126 3.04 5.44 7.50
C SER A 126 2.05 4.31 7.79
N ARG A 127 0.82 4.38 7.26
CA ARG A 127 -0.15 3.28 7.33
C ARG A 127 0.28 2.07 6.51
N LEU A 128 0.83 2.27 5.31
CA LEU A 128 1.41 1.21 4.50
C LEU A 128 2.57 0.54 5.25
N GLN A 129 3.50 1.33 5.77
CA GLN A 129 4.65 0.83 6.51
C GLN A 129 4.22 0.05 7.75
N ALA A 130 3.22 0.51 8.50
CA ALA A 130 2.68 -0.21 9.65
C ALA A 130 1.93 -1.52 9.27
N LEU A 131 1.33 -1.56 8.08
CA LEU A 131 0.70 -2.77 7.53
C LEU A 131 1.76 -3.78 7.05
N GLU A 132 2.78 -3.31 6.34
CA GLU A 132 3.94 -4.10 5.91
C GLU A 132 4.66 -4.71 7.11
N GLU A 133 4.93 -3.90 8.14
CA GLU A 133 5.56 -4.37 9.37
C GLU A 133 4.71 -5.40 10.11
N LYS A 134 3.37 -5.25 10.13
CA LYS A 134 2.46 -6.25 10.69
C LYS A 134 2.43 -7.56 9.91
N ILE A 135 2.57 -7.50 8.59
CA ILE A 135 2.66 -8.71 7.74
C ILE A 135 3.97 -9.45 8.02
N VAL A 136 5.06 -8.72 8.26
CA VAL A 136 6.37 -9.31 8.58
C VAL A 136 6.44 -9.85 10.02
N THR A 137 5.84 -9.17 10.99
CA THR A 137 5.99 -9.50 12.42
C THR A 137 4.89 -10.41 12.99
N GLY A 138 3.70 -10.46 12.38
CA GLY A 138 2.55 -11.23 12.87
C GLY A 138 2.37 -12.63 12.26
N GLY A 139 3.11 -12.97 11.20
CA GLY A 139 2.95 -14.21 10.45
C GLY A 139 3.75 -15.40 10.98
N ILE A 140 3.35 -16.61 10.59
CA ILE A 140 4.19 -17.81 10.75
C ILE A 140 5.41 -17.65 9.82
N PRO A 141 6.64 -17.76 10.31
CA PRO A 141 7.84 -17.61 9.49
C PRO A 141 7.89 -18.64 8.34
N VAL A 142 8.37 -18.21 7.18
CA VAL A 142 8.65 -19.11 6.05
C VAL A 142 9.66 -20.18 6.49
N GLY A 143 9.49 -21.41 6.02
CA GLY A 143 10.29 -22.57 6.46
C GLY A 143 9.76 -23.27 7.72
N THR A 144 8.76 -22.70 8.41
CA THR A 144 8.11 -23.37 9.54
C THR A 144 7.34 -24.61 9.06
N ILE A 145 7.51 -25.73 9.75
CA ILE A 145 6.76 -26.96 9.49
C ILE A 145 5.57 -27.04 10.45
N VAL A 146 4.38 -27.27 9.90
CA VAL A 146 3.11 -27.42 10.63
C VAL A 146 2.42 -28.70 10.19
N MET A 147 1.74 -29.36 11.12
CA MET A 147 0.97 -30.56 10.86
C MET A 147 -0.51 -30.20 10.60
N PHE A 148 -1.03 -30.61 9.44
CA PHE A 148 -2.41 -30.37 9.05
C PHE A 148 -3.26 -31.65 9.10
N THR A 149 -4.53 -31.49 9.47
CA THR A 149 -5.54 -32.57 9.37
C THR A 149 -6.10 -32.71 7.95
N ALA A 150 -5.82 -31.75 7.07
CA ALA A 150 -6.22 -31.78 5.67
C ALA A 150 -5.36 -32.74 4.83
N VAL A 151 -5.95 -33.29 3.76
CA VAL A 151 -5.25 -34.17 2.80
C VAL A 151 -4.38 -33.37 1.83
N GLU A 152 -4.80 -32.14 1.53
CA GLU A 152 -4.09 -31.21 0.66
C GLU A 152 -3.45 -30.08 1.46
N ALA A 153 -2.32 -29.58 0.96
CA ALA A 153 -1.63 -28.45 1.56
C ALA A 153 -2.48 -27.18 1.39
N PRO A 154 -2.78 -26.43 2.47
CA PRO A 154 -3.47 -25.15 2.36
C PRO A 154 -2.65 -24.09 1.62
N ALA A 155 -3.30 -23.00 1.19
CA ALA A 155 -2.63 -21.89 0.54
C ALA A 155 -1.47 -21.33 1.38
N GLY A 156 -0.34 -21.08 0.72
CA GLY A 156 0.90 -20.64 1.36
C GLY A 156 1.76 -21.76 1.97
N TYR A 157 1.34 -23.03 1.87
CA TYR A 157 2.09 -24.18 2.36
C TYR A 157 2.36 -25.21 1.25
N LEU A 158 3.43 -25.98 1.41
CA LEU A 158 3.80 -27.09 0.53
C LEU A 158 3.94 -28.39 1.34
N LYS A 159 3.60 -29.53 0.73
CA LYS A 159 3.72 -30.84 1.39
C LYS A 159 5.20 -31.16 1.66
N CYS A 160 5.50 -31.68 2.84
CA CYS A 160 6.85 -32.17 3.15
C CYS A 160 7.02 -33.61 2.64
N ASP A 161 7.02 -33.78 1.32
CA ASP A 161 7.12 -35.08 0.63
C ASP A 161 8.46 -35.32 -0.09
N GLY A 162 9.41 -34.38 0.01
CA GLY A 162 10.69 -34.47 -0.67
C GLY A 162 10.68 -34.07 -2.15
N SER A 163 9.56 -33.53 -2.66
CA SER A 163 9.48 -33.04 -4.03
C SER A 163 10.45 -31.87 -4.29
N ALA A 164 10.88 -31.76 -5.56
CA ALA A 164 11.68 -30.63 -6.03
C ALA A 164 10.76 -29.48 -6.45
N VAL A 165 11.08 -28.26 -6.00
CA VAL A 165 10.33 -27.03 -6.31
C VAL A 165 11.27 -25.93 -6.81
N GLY A 166 10.73 -24.96 -7.55
CA GLY A 166 11.52 -23.90 -8.19
C GLY A 166 12.04 -22.84 -7.22
N ARG A 167 13.32 -22.47 -7.36
CA ARG A 167 13.98 -21.39 -6.60
C ARG A 167 13.36 -20.02 -6.87
N GLU A 168 12.99 -19.76 -8.13
CA GLU A 168 12.31 -18.51 -8.52
C GLU A 168 10.84 -18.46 -8.09
N THR A 169 10.18 -19.63 -8.00
CA THR A 169 8.79 -19.73 -7.52
C THR A 169 8.70 -19.52 -6.02
N TYR A 170 9.68 -19.99 -5.25
CA TYR A 170 9.70 -19.90 -3.79
C TYR A 170 11.04 -19.34 -3.26
N PRO A 171 11.36 -18.06 -3.56
CA PRO A 171 12.67 -17.48 -3.24
C PRO A 171 12.91 -17.36 -1.73
N ASP A 172 11.90 -16.97 -0.96
CA ASP A 172 12.00 -16.83 0.50
C ASP A 172 12.21 -18.18 1.19
N LEU A 173 11.54 -19.22 0.69
CA LEU A 173 11.71 -20.59 1.20
C LEU A 173 13.11 -21.11 0.88
N TYR A 174 13.59 -20.91 -0.34
CA TYR A 174 14.95 -21.28 -0.73
C TYR A 174 16.01 -20.52 0.09
N ALA A 175 15.82 -19.22 0.34
CA ALA A 175 16.72 -18.44 1.20
C ALA A 175 16.81 -19.01 2.62
N THR A 176 15.72 -19.60 3.11
CA THR A 176 15.61 -20.19 4.45
C THR A 176 16.23 -21.59 4.52
N ILE A 177 15.84 -22.52 3.64
CA ILE A 177 16.23 -23.94 3.73
C ILE A 177 17.36 -24.34 2.79
N LYS A 178 17.61 -23.56 1.73
CA LYS A 178 18.64 -23.81 0.71
C LYS A 178 18.57 -25.24 0.17
N ASP A 179 19.71 -25.90 0.04
CA ASP A 179 19.83 -27.29 -0.43
C ASP A 179 19.83 -28.32 0.72
N THR A 180 19.40 -27.96 1.94
CA THR A 180 19.48 -28.83 3.13
C THR A 180 18.80 -30.19 2.93
N TYR A 181 17.74 -30.25 2.12
CA TYR A 181 17.00 -31.49 1.84
C TYR A 181 17.28 -32.06 0.43
N GLY A 182 18.29 -31.52 -0.25
CA GLY A 182 18.70 -31.87 -1.60
C GLY A 182 18.65 -30.67 -2.53
N SER A 183 19.57 -30.66 -3.51
CA SER A 183 19.76 -29.57 -4.46
C SER A 183 18.75 -29.56 -5.61
N GLY A 184 17.78 -30.48 -5.65
CA GLY A 184 16.93 -30.69 -6.81
C GLY A 184 17.76 -31.02 -8.06
N ASP A 185 17.58 -30.22 -9.11
CA ASP A 185 18.33 -30.24 -10.38
C ASP A 185 19.71 -29.57 -10.30
N GLY A 186 20.05 -28.92 -9.18
CA GLY A 186 21.32 -28.24 -8.95
C GLY A 186 21.38 -26.79 -9.45
N GLU A 187 20.39 -26.31 -10.20
CA GLU A 187 20.39 -24.97 -10.81
C GLU A 187 19.13 -24.19 -10.47
N THR A 188 17.96 -24.70 -10.85
CA THR A 188 16.69 -23.96 -10.82
C THR A 188 15.74 -24.43 -9.72
N THR A 189 16.03 -25.56 -9.08
CA THR A 189 15.16 -26.18 -8.08
C THR A 189 15.90 -26.50 -6.79
N PHE A 190 15.13 -26.86 -5.75
CA PHE A 190 15.61 -27.38 -4.48
C PHE A 190 14.57 -28.37 -3.92
N ASN A 191 14.99 -29.29 -3.06
CA ASN A 191 14.09 -30.28 -2.49
C ASN A 191 13.45 -29.77 -1.20
N LEU A 192 12.19 -30.14 -1.01
CA LEU A 192 11.47 -29.96 0.23
C LEU A 192 11.90 -31.00 1.29
N PRO A 193 11.63 -30.74 2.59
CA PRO A 193 11.75 -31.79 3.61
C PRO A 193 10.87 -33.00 3.25
N ASN A 194 11.31 -34.20 3.61
CA ASN A 194 10.51 -35.41 3.49
C ASN A 194 10.17 -35.95 4.89
N LEU A 195 8.93 -35.74 5.32
CA LEU A 195 8.41 -36.22 6.60
C LEU A 195 7.33 -37.31 6.42
N ILE A 196 7.09 -37.77 5.20
CA ILE A 196 6.10 -38.83 4.93
C ILE A 196 6.59 -40.15 5.52
N GLY A 197 5.80 -40.72 6.42
CA GLY A 197 6.15 -41.94 7.15
C GLY A 197 7.31 -41.76 8.15
N ARG A 198 7.64 -40.52 8.53
CA ARG A 198 8.79 -40.19 9.39
C ARG A 198 8.37 -39.30 10.56
N PHE A 199 9.14 -39.36 11.65
CA PHE A 199 9.02 -38.45 12.78
C PHE A 199 10.13 -37.39 12.73
N ALA A 200 9.82 -36.19 13.19
CA ALA A 200 10.83 -35.14 13.34
C ALA A 200 11.66 -35.39 14.61
N GLU A 201 12.97 -35.55 14.44
CA GLU A 201 13.95 -35.60 15.54
C GLU A 201 14.63 -34.23 15.68
N GLY A 202 14.71 -33.71 16.89
CA GLY A 202 15.47 -32.48 17.17
C GLY A 202 16.97 -32.71 16.99
N SER A 203 17.63 -31.87 16.19
CA SER A 203 19.06 -31.94 15.90
C SER A 203 19.64 -30.54 15.73
N VAL A 204 20.93 -30.36 16.05
CA VAL A 204 21.67 -29.14 15.73
C VAL A 204 21.92 -28.98 14.22
N THR A 205 21.86 -30.09 13.48
CA THR A 205 22.03 -30.13 12.02
C THR A 205 20.74 -30.65 11.37
N PRO A 206 19.94 -29.78 10.76
CA PRO A 206 18.76 -30.17 9.99
C PRO A 206 19.12 -30.96 8.72
N GLY A 207 18.17 -31.72 8.18
CA GLY A 207 18.31 -32.42 6.89
C GLY A 207 19.01 -33.79 6.93
N THR A 208 19.58 -34.18 8.07
CA THR A 208 20.14 -35.53 8.22
C THR A 208 19.02 -36.56 8.31
N VAL A 209 18.92 -37.42 7.31
CA VAL A 209 17.98 -38.55 7.32
C VAL A 209 18.57 -39.68 8.14
N ARG A 210 17.84 -40.10 9.18
CA ARG A 210 18.14 -41.30 9.95
C ARG A 210 17.15 -42.38 9.57
N GLU A 211 17.68 -43.50 9.12
CA GLU A 211 16.87 -44.68 8.87
C GLU A 211 16.42 -45.28 10.19
N ALA A 212 15.21 -45.84 10.19
CA ALA A 212 14.61 -46.40 11.38
C ALA A 212 15.43 -47.63 11.82
N GLY A 213 15.68 -47.77 13.13
CA GLY A 213 16.34 -48.97 13.63
C GLY A 213 16.62 -48.97 15.13
N LEU A 214 16.34 -50.11 15.76
CA LEU A 214 17.09 -50.58 16.93
C LEU A 214 18.22 -51.48 16.40
N PRO A 215 19.44 -51.39 16.96
CA PRO A 215 20.47 -52.40 16.71
C PRO A 215 19.91 -53.79 17.02
N ASN A 216 20.25 -54.80 16.21
CA ASN A 216 19.90 -56.18 16.53
C ASN A 216 20.40 -56.53 17.93
N ILE A 217 19.53 -57.02 18.81
CA ILE A 217 19.90 -57.45 20.16
C ILE A 217 20.24 -58.93 20.08
N THR A 218 21.52 -59.21 19.84
CA THR A 218 22.06 -60.57 19.92
C THR A 218 22.67 -60.80 21.29
N ALA A 219 22.35 -61.93 21.90
CA ALA A 219 23.03 -62.41 23.10
C ALA A 219 23.36 -63.89 22.93
N SER A 220 24.55 -64.28 23.41
CA SER A 220 24.94 -65.67 23.55
C SER A 220 25.36 -65.93 25.00
N ALA A 221 24.86 -67.01 25.57
CA ALA A 221 25.24 -67.47 26.90
C ALA A 221 25.58 -68.95 26.85
N TYR A 222 26.68 -69.33 27.50
CA TYR A 222 27.07 -70.73 27.64
C TYR A 222 26.41 -71.30 28.87
N LEU A 223 25.46 -72.21 28.68
CA LEU A 223 24.69 -72.81 29.77
C LEU A 223 24.90 -74.33 29.83
N ALA A 224 25.01 -74.87 31.05
CA ALA A 224 24.99 -76.30 31.32
C ALA A 224 23.63 -76.67 31.91
N THR A 225 22.86 -77.52 31.22
CA THR A 225 21.51 -77.91 31.66
C THR A 225 21.31 -79.42 31.61
N THR A 226 20.42 -79.95 32.43
CA THR A 226 20.10 -81.40 32.52
C THR A 226 19.02 -81.81 31.51
N SER A 227 18.07 -80.91 31.21
CA SER A 227 17.13 -80.94 30.09
C SER A 227 16.30 -79.66 30.12
N GLY A 228 15.82 -79.17 28.96
CA GLY A 228 14.96 -77.99 28.94
C GLY A 228 14.51 -77.62 27.53
N GLU A 229 13.20 -77.42 27.37
CA GLU A 229 12.62 -76.88 26.15
C GLU A 229 12.61 -75.35 26.24
N ILE A 230 13.22 -74.69 25.25
CA ILE A 230 13.18 -73.23 25.12
C ILE A 230 12.41 -72.91 23.83
N ARG A 231 11.37 -72.09 23.95
CA ARG A 231 10.48 -71.69 22.85
C ARG A 231 10.50 -70.17 22.67
N GLY A 232 10.31 -69.73 21.43
CA GLY A 232 10.32 -68.31 21.06
C GLY A 232 11.70 -67.81 20.62
N ALA A 233 12.04 -66.59 21.03
CA ALA A 233 13.23 -65.86 20.59
C ALA A 233 14.53 -66.48 21.11
N ALA A 234 14.50 -67.08 22.29
CA ALA A 234 15.63 -67.83 22.82
C ALA A 234 15.63 -69.25 22.23
N TYR A 235 16.80 -69.74 21.83
CA TYR A 235 16.94 -71.07 21.24
C TYR A 235 18.33 -71.68 21.45
N TRP A 236 18.37 -73.01 21.51
CA TRP A 236 19.62 -73.75 21.49
C TRP A 236 20.20 -73.76 20.08
N ASN A 237 21.53 -73.70 19.96
CA ASN A 237 22.18 -73.95 18.68
C ASN A 237 21.81 -75.37 18.17
N ASP A 238 21.54 -75.52 16.86
CA ASP A 238 20.83 -76.68 16.30
C ASP A 238 21.61 -78.01 16.40
N ASN A 239 22.85 -78.00 16.87
CA ASN A 239 23.71 -79.19 16.99
C ASN A 239 23.74 -79.75 18.41
N TRP A 240 22.59 -80.21 18.90
CA TRP A 240 22.48 -80.92 20.18
C TRP A 240 23.30 -82.23 20.22
N SER A 241 23.53 -82.84 19.05
CA SER A 241 24.28 -84.09 18.89
C SER A 241 25.78 -83.98 19.21
N ASP A 242 26.36 -82.78 19.13
CA ASP A 242 27.80 -82.52 19.36
C ASP A 242 28.08 -81.81 20.70
N ALA A 243 27.05 -81.61 21.53
CA ALA A 243 27.18 -80.90 22.80
C ALA A 243 28.10 -81.67 23.78
N PRO A 244 29.15 -81.03 24.35
CA PRO A 244 30.01 -81.68 25.34
C PRO A 244 29.21 -82.12 26.57
N LYS A 245 29.30 -83.40 26.90
CA LYS A 245 28.64 -84.01 28.06
C LYS A 245 29.59 -83.94 29.27
N VAL A 246 29.09 -83.47 30.41
CA VAL A 246 29.80 -83.58 31.69
C VAL A 246 28.94 -84.41 32.63
N GLY A 247 29.48 -85.54 33.09
CA GLY A 247 28.86 -86.32 34.16
C GLY A 247 29.09 -85.62 35.50
N ASN A 248 28.03 -85.43 36.28
CA ASN A 248 28.18 -85.00 37.66
C ASN A 248 28.32 -86.22 38.60
N PRO A 249 28.85 -86.04 39.83
CA PRO A 249 29.02 -87.12 40.80
C PRO A 249 27.71 -87.83 41.22
N GLU A 250 26.57 -87.20 40.97
CA GLU A 250 25.23 -87.70 41.29
C GLU A 250 24.62 -88.55 40.15
N GLY A 251 25.36 -88.78 39.06
CA GLY A 251 24.95 -89.66 37.96
C GLY A 251 24.15 -88.98 36.84
N TRP A 252 23.97 -87.66 36.89
CA TRP A 252 23.29 -86.88 35.85
C TRP A 252 24.26 -86.46 34.73
N ILE A 253 23.75 -86.43 33.50
CA ILE A 253 24.48 -85.92 32.33
C ILE A 253 24.06 -84.47 32.08
N LEU A 254 25.02 -83.55 32.12
CA LEU A 254 24.82 -82.14 31.73
C LEU A 254 25.21 -81.94 30.26
N TYR A 255 24.36 -81.24 29.51
CA TYR A 255 24.63 -80.81 28.14
C TYR A 255 25.09 -79.35 28.15
N LYS A 256 26.26 -79.10 27.58
CA LYS A 256 26.79 -77.74 27.41
C LYS A 256 26.43 -77.21 26.02
N ASN A 257 25.57 -76.19 25.97
CA ASN A 257 25.13 -75.60 24.71
C ASN A 257 25.13 -74.07 24.76
N TRP A 258 25.25 -73.47 23.60
CA TRP A 258 25.03 -72.04 23.42
C TRP A 258 23.54 -71.76 23.38
N LEU A 259 23.07 -70.95 24.33
CA LEU A 259 21.78 -70.30 24.25
C LEU A 259 21.94 -69.04 23.40
N ASN A 260 21.19 -68.96 22.30
CA ASN A 260 21.11 -67.80 21.42
C ASN A 260 19.79 -67.08 21.63
N LEU A 261 19.80 -65.76 21.42
CA LEU A 261 18.59 -64.94 21.34
C LEU A 261 18.46 -64.34 19.95
N ASN A 262 17.35 -64.65 19.28
CA ASN A 262 16.92 -64.03 18.03
C ASN A 262 15.43 -63.67 18.13
N ALA A 263 15.15 -62.38 18.30
CA ALA A 263 13.81 -61.86 18.49
C ALA A 263 12.84 -62.20 17.33
N SER A 264 13.35 -62.38 16.10
CA SER A 264 12.51 -62.70 14.94
C SER A 264 11.82 -64.06 15.02
N ARG A 265 12.27 -64.96 15.92
CA ARG A 265 11.62 -66.26 16.17
C ARG A 265 10.36 -66.17 17.03
N SER A 266 10.18 -65.11 17.84
CA SER A 266 9.00 -64.97 18.73
C SER A 266 7.81 -64.30 18.04
N SER A 267 8.06 -63.38 17.11
CA SER A 267 7.02 -62.71 16.35
C SER A 267 7.59 -62.30 15.01
N PRO A 268 6.84 -62.51 13.90
CA PRO A 268 7.25 -62.03 12.59
C PRO A 268 7.30 -60.50 12.49
N ILE A 269 6.93 -59.76 13.55
CA ILE A 269 7.11 -58.30 13.65
C ILE A 269 8.56 -57.94 13.97
N TYR A 270 9.25 -58.75 14.79
CA TYR A 270 10.67 -58.53 15.10
C TYR A 270 11.51 -58.85 13.87
N GLY A 271 12.36 -57.90 13.46
CA GLY A 271 13.17 -58.02 12.24
C GLY A 271 12.42 -57.69 10.94
N ASN A 272 11.12 -57.40 10.99
CA ASN A 272 10.26 -57.08 9.84
C ASN A 272 9.68 -55.64 9.88
N SER A 273 9.85 -54.95 11.02
CA SER A 273 9.58 -53.52 11.18
C SER A 273 10.80 -52.83 11.78
N HIS A 274 11.04 -51.59 11.35
CA HIS A 274 12.20 -50.80 11.74
C HIS A 274 11.91 -49.81 12.88
N THR A 275 10.69 -49.81 13.45
CA THR A 275 10.26 -48.87 14.49
C THR A 275 9.33 -49.55 15.51
N VAL A 276 9.45 -49.19 16.80
CA VAL A 276 8.41 -49.40 17.81
C VAL A 276 7.62 -48.10 17.88
N GLN A 277 6.63 -47.96 17.00
CA GLN A 277 5.76 -46.80 17.02
C GLN A 277 4.66 -47.04 18.07
N PRO A 278 4.56 -46.25 19.15
CA PRO A 278 3.34 -46.24 19.94
C PRO A 278 2.16 -45.88 19.03
N PRO A 279 0.91 -46.27 19.34
CA PRO A 279 -0.24 -45.88 18.55
C PRO A 279 -0.18 -44.38 18.21
N ALA A 280 -0.11 -44.04 16.92
CA ALA A 280 0.05 -42.66 16.46
C ALA A 280 -0.96 -42.32 15.38
N LEU A 281 -1.47 -41.10 15.44
CA LEU A 281 -2.29 -40.51 14.40
C LEU A 281 -1.38 -39.74 13.44
N THR A 282 -1.47 -40.04 12.14
CA THR A 282 -0.72 -39.34 11.11
C THR A 282 -1.45 -38.08 10.68
N LEU A 283 -0.72 -36.98 10.58
CA LEU A 283 -1.17 -35.70 10.00
C LEU A 283 -0.30 -35.39 8.78
N LEU A 284 -0.75 -34.47 7.91
CA LEU A 284 0.01 -34.02 6.76
C LEU A 284 1.04 -32.97 7.19
N PRO A 285 2.35 -33.28 7.14
CA PRO A 285 3.37 -32.27 7.36
C PRO A 285 3.44 -31.31 6.18
N CYS A 286 3.36 -30.00 6.43
CA CYS A 286 3.56 -28.98 5.42
C CYS A 286 4.54 -27.90 5.89
N VAL A 287 5.34 -27.39 4.96
CA VAL A 287 6.26 -26.27 5.18
C VAL A 287 5.64 -24.97 4.67
N LYS A 288 5.73 -23.90 5.46
CA LYS A 288 5.30 -22.56 5.05
C LYS A 288 6.20 -22.06 3.92
N ALA A 289 5.61 -21.78 2.76
CA ALA A 289 6.36 -21.38 1.57
C ALA A 289 6.35 -19.86 1.34
N PHE A 290 5.21 -19.20 1.59
CA PHE A 290 5.05 -17.74 1.44
C PHE A 290 3.87 -17.25 2.28
N GLN A 291 3.79 -15.95 2.56
CA GLN A 291 2.61 -15.35 3.20
C GLN A 291 1.46 -15.32 2.19
N ALA A 292 0.33 -15.96 2.53
CA ALA A 292 -0.86 -16.04 1.69
C ALA A 292 -1.84 -14.93 2.05
#